data_AF-A0A920SFE6-F1
#
_entry.id   AF-A0A920SFE6-F1
#
_cell.length_a   1.000
_cell.length_b   1.000
_cell.length_c   1.000
_cell.angle_alpha   90.00
_cell.angle_beta   90.00
_cell.angle_gamma   90.00
#
_symmetry.space_group_name_H-M   'P 1'
#
loop_
_entity.id
_entity.type
_entity.pdbx_description
1 polymer ?
#
loop_
_entity_poly.entity_id
_entity_poly.type
_entity_poly.pdbx_seq_one_letter_code
_entity_poly.pdbx_strand_id
1 'polypeptide(L)'
;MMDDAVSATDLVDLQASIASWVEESRNHAGPFGTTMDGRARFDVQPGHSAEQPALRRVASPQEVCDVHLRIMRDSPLGLTRRPSGWPQPRGQQRKDQLQATGQQTVVKFHQDFAYEAHSNDDMLAVLLFVDDVTPDNGPLEVSRDPPRSGIRALAERGVHGTVSTRTLPTSEPGLPAMERPVRRA
;
A
#
# COMPACT_ATOMS: atom_id res chain seq x y z
N MET A 1 -5.69 5.87 -11.92
CA MET A 1 -6.62 5.08 -11.07
C MET A 1 -7.39 4.16 -12.00
N MET A 2 -7.77 2.97 -11.55
CA MET A 2 -8.58 2.04 -12.33
C MET A 2 -9.95 1.96 -11.68
N ASP A 3 -10.98 2.35 -12.43
CA ASP A 3 -12.36 2.24 -11.98
C ASP A 3 -12.83 0.78 -12.09
N ASP A 4 -13.78 0.39 -11.25
CA ASP A 4 -14.39 -0.96 -11.21
C ASP A 4 -13.37 -2.11 -11.12
N ALA A 5 -12.25 -1.87 -10.43
CA ALA A 5 -11.17 -2.84 -10.29
C ALA A 5 -11.54 -4.04 -9.41
N VAL A 6 -12.57 -3.88 -8.57
CA VAL A 6 -13.21 -4.93 -7.77
C VAL A 6 -14.72 -4.70 -7.78
N SER A 7 -15.52 -5.77 -7.59
CA SER A 7 -16.96 -5.61 -7.48
C SER A 7 -17.35 -4.90 -6.17
N ALA A 8 -18.48 -4.20 -6.16
CA ALA A 8 -18.99 -3.57 -4.93
C ALA A 8 -19.22 -4.61 -3.81
N THR A 9 -19.68 -5.81 -4.15
CA THR A 9 -19.85 -6.92 -3.20
C THR A 9 -18.51 -7.36 -2.61
N ASP A 10 -17.49 -7.55 -3.45
CA ASP A 10 -16.16 -7.94 -2.97
C ASP A 10 -15.54 -6.87 -2.08
N LEU A 11 -15.77 -5.58 -2.38
CA LEU A 11 -15.30 -4.47 -1.55
C LEU A 11 -15.95 -4.50 -0.16
N VAL A 12 -17.27 -4.67 -0.10
CA VAL A 12 -18.02 -4.78 1.17
C VAL A 12 -17.59 -6.00 1.97
N ASP A 13 -17.43 -7.15 1.32
CA ASP A 13 -16.97 -8.38 1.98
C ASP A 13 -15.54 -8.25 2.52
N LEU A 14 -14.67 -7.53 1.80
CA LEU A 14 -13.30 -7.25 2.22
C LEU A 14 -13.28 -6.30 3.43
N GLN A 15 -14.06 -5.22 3.39
CA GLN A 15 -14.24 -4.31 4.53
C GLN A 15 -14.74 -5.05 5.78
N ALA A 16 -15.72 -5.94 5.63
CA ALA A 16 -16.23 -6.76 6.72
C ALA A 16 -15.17 -7.70 7.30
N SER A 17 -14.33 -8.30 6.46
CA SER A 17 -13.21 -9.15 6.90
C SER A 17 -12.19 -8.36 7.71
N ILE A 18 -11.82 -7.15 7.25
CA ILE A 18 -10.91 -6.27 7.96
C ILE A 18 -11.51 -5.83 9.31
N ALA A 19 -12.78 -5.42 9.33
CA ALA A 19 -13.46 -5.05 10.57
C ALA A 19 -13.50 -6.20 11.58
N SER A 20 -13.73 -7.44 11.12
CA SER A 20 -13.67 -8.64 11.96
C SER A 20 -12.28 -8.83 12.59
N TRP A 21 -11.20 -8.63 11.84
CA TRP A 21 -9.84 -8.74 12.39
C TRP A 21 -9.49 -7.63 13.37
N VAL A 22 -9.98 -6.40 13.13
CA VAL A 22 -9.86 -5.30 14.09
C VAL A 22 -10.58 -5.67 15.39
N GLU A 23 -11.76 -6.25 15.34
CA GLU A 23 -12.49 -6.67 16.53
C GLU A 23 -11.79 -7.83 17.25
N GLU A 24 -11.34 -8.86 16.50
CA GLU A 24 -10.56 -9.97 17.06
C GLU A 24 -9.31 -9.47 17.79
N SER A 25 -8.64 -8.46 17.23
CA SER A 25 -7.40 -7.92 17.79
C SER A 25 -7.55 -7.40 19.22
N ARG A 26 -8.75 -6.97 19.65
CA ARG A 26 -9.01 -6.54 21.03
C ARG A 26 -8.63 -7.58 22.09
N ASN A 27 -8.64 -8.86 21.72
CA ASN A 27 -8.29 -9.96 22.61
C ASN A 27 -6.78 -10.22 22.70
N HIS A 28 -5.95 -9.39 22.04
CA HIS A 28 -4.51 -9.58 21.92
C HIS A 28 -3.74 -8.32 22.31
N ALA A 29 -2.76 -8.46 23.21
CA ALA A 29 -1.91 -7.33 23.64
C ALA A 29 -0.73 -7.04 22.68
N GLY A 30 -0.55 -7.86 21.64
CA GLY A 30 0.60 -7.82 20.75
C GLY A 30 0.36 -8.62 19.46
N PRO A 31 1.38 -8.79 18.60
CA PRO A 31 1.23 -9.56 17.36
C PRO A 31 0.71 -10.98 17.60
N PHE A 32 -0.20 -11.44 16.73
CA PHE A 32 -0.90 -12.71 16.89
C PHE A 32 -1.21 -13.39 15.55
N GLY A 33 -1.70 -14.63 15.61
CA GLY A 33 -1.90 -15.50 14.46
C GLY A 33 -0.60 -15.90 13.77
N THR A 34 -0.67 -16.88 12.87
CA THR A 34 0.53 -17.43 12.22
C THR A 34 0.33 -17.52 10.71
N THR A 35 1.28 -16.99 9.95
CA THR A 35 1.40 -17.20 8.50
C THR A 35 1.93 -18.59 8.19
N MET A 36 1.77 -19.06 6.95
CA MET A 36 2.30 -20.37 6.54
C MET A 36 3.82 -20.51 6.76
N ASP A 37 4.56 -19.40 6.74
CA ASP A 37 6.01 -19.35 7.01
C ASP A 37 6.37 -19.12 8.49
N GLY A 38 5.40 -19.17 9.40
CA GLY A 38 5.61 -19.17 10.85
C GLY A 38 5.74 -17.79 11.49
N ARG A 39 5.60 -16.69 10.73
CA ARG A 39 5.62 -15.32 11.26
C ARG A 39 4.25 -14.92 11.83
N ALA A 40 4.25 -13.88 12.67
CA ALA A 40 2.99 -13.30 13.15
C ALA A 40 2.18 -12.77 11.97
N ARG A 41 0.89 -13.14 11.92
CA ARG A 41 -0.02 -12.71 10.85
C ARG A 41 -0.53 -11.30 11.07
N PHE A 42 -1.00 -11.03 12.27
CA PHE A 42 -1.58 -9.78 12.68
C PHE A 42 -0.57 -9.02 13.52
N ASP A 43 -0.38 -7.76 13.18
CA ASP A 43 0.56 -6.86 13.85
C ASP A 43 -0.21 -5.63 14.33
N VAL A 44 0.00 -5.27 15.59
CA VAL A 44 -0.72 -4.18 16.28
C VAL A 44 0.24 -3.03 16.60
N GLN A 45 -0.29 -1.81 16.72
CA GLN A 45 0.54 -0.63 17.05
C GLN A 45 0.85 -0.55 18.54
N PRO A 46 1.93 0.16 18.92
CA PRO A 46 2.11 0.60 20.31
C PRO A 46 0.87 1.35 20.80
N GLY A 47 0.40 1.04 22.01
CA GLY A 47 -0.83 1.60 22.57
C GLY A 47 -2.10 0.83 22.23
N HIS A 48 -2.01 -0.26 21.46
CA HIS A 48 -3.14 -1.18 21.25
C HIS A 48 -3.71 -1.70 22.58
N SER A 49 -5.03 -1.65 22.72
CA SER A 49 -5.75 -2.30 23.82
C SER A 49 -7.12 -2.80 23.37
N ALA A 50 -7.79 -3.54 24.26
CA ALA A 50 -9.16 -3.97 24.02
C ALA A 50 -10.11 -2.78 23.84
N GLU A 51 -9.90 -1.66 24.53
CA GLU A 51 -10.71 -0.44 24.42
C GLU A 51 -10.31 0.40 23.20
N GLN A 52 -9.04 0.34 22.80
CA GLN A 52 -8.45 1.08 21.68
C GLN A 52 -7.78 0.12 20.69
N PRO A 53 -8.57 -0.65 19.90
CA PRO A 53 -8.00 -1.59 18.94
C PRO A 53 -7.25 -0.83 17.84
N ALA A 54 -5.95 -1.10 17.76
CA ALA A 54 -5.04 -0.52 16.78
C ALA A 54 -4.33 -1.61 15.96
N LEU A 55 -5.09 -2.43 15.22
CA LEU A 55 -4.51 -3.35 14.24
C LEU A 55 -3.82 -2.54 13.13
N ARG A 56 -2.56 -2.85 12.85
CA ARG A 56 -1.73 -2.12 11.88
C ARG A 56 -1.65 -2.84 10.54
N ARG A 57 -1.44 -4.15 10.58
CA ARG A 57 -1.09 -4.91 9.40
C ARG A 57 -1.57 -6.35 9.49
N VAL A 58 -2.01 -6.87 8.35
CA VAL A 58 -2.29 -8.30 8.15
C VAL A 58 -1.33 -8.82 7.08
N ALA A 59 -0.51 -9.80 7.45
CA ALA A 59 0.42 -10.48 6.55
C ALA A 59 -0.28 -11.67 5.87
N SER A 60 -0.04 -11.84 4.57
CA SER A 60 -0.61 -12.92 3.77
C SER A 60 -2.12 -13.15 3.96
N PRO A 61 -2.98 -12.11 3.92
CA PRO A 61 -4.43 -12.22 4.17
C PRO A 61 -5.13 -13.27 3.28
N GLN A 62 -4.62 -13.52 2.07
CA GLN A 62 -5.12 -14.58 1.18
C GLN A 62 -5.10 -15.99 1.78
N GLU A 63 -4.28 -16.24 2.81
CA GLU A 63 -4.16 -17.55 3.45
C GLU A 63 -5.34 -17.83 4.38
N VAL A 64 -6.08 -16.79 4.79
CA VAL A 64 -7.16 -16.86 5.78
C VAL A 64 -8.44 -16.12 5.37
N CYS A 65 -8.46 -15.46 4.20
CA CYS A 65 -9.60 -14.72 3.68
C CYS A 65 -9.89 -15.11 2.24
N ASP A 66 -10.99 -15.82 2.03
CA ASP A 66 -11.43 -16.25 0.70
C ASP A 66 -11.75 -15.07 -0.22
N VAL A 67 -12.24 -13.96 0.34
CA VAL A 67 -12.52 -12.73 -0.42
C VAL A 67 -11.22 -12.14 -0.95
N HIS A 68 -10.20 -12.01 -0.11
CA HIS A 68 -8.87 -11.54 -0.53
C HIS A 68 -8.26 -12.49 -1.57
N LEU A 69 -8.41 -13.81 -1.39
CA LEU A 69 -7.93 -14.80 -2.36
C LEU A 69 -8.65 -14.68 -3.70
N ARG A 70 -9.98 -14.52 -3.68
CA ARG A 70 -10.84 -14.35 -4.86
C ARG A 70 -10.52 -13.06 -5.61
N ILE A 71 -10.47 -11.91 -4.92
CA ILE A 71 -10.08 -10.63 -5.53
C ILE A 71 -8.72 -10.75 -6.21
N MET A 72 -7.74 -11.34 -5.53
CA MET A 72 -6.40 -11.50 -6.09
C MET A 72 -6.37 -12.40 -7.34
N ARG A 73 -7.23 -13.42 -7.41
CA ARG A 73 -7.23 -14.39 -8.51
C ARG A 73 -8.09 -13.95 -9.69
N ASP A 74 -9.24 -13.37 -9.41
CA ASP A 74 -10.35 -13.26 -10.34
C ASP A 74 -10.69 -11.80 -10.70
N SER A 75 -10.20 -10.82 -9.93
CA SER A 75 -10.44 -9.41 -10.26
C SER A 75 -9.54 -8.92 -11.39
N PRO A 76 -9.93 -7.84 -12.09
CA PRO A 76 -9.07 -7.16 -13.05
C PRO A 76 -7.68 -6.75 -12.51
N LEU A 77 -7.55 -6.51 -11.20
CA LEU A 77 -6.26 -6.24 -10.54
C LEU A 77 -5.31 -7.43 -10.64
N GLY A 78 -5.87 -8.63 -10.55
CA GLY A 78 -5.16 -9.89 -10.49
C GLY A 78 -4.88 -10.48 -11.85
N LEU A 79 -3.93 -9.92 -12.62
CA LEU A 79 -3.30 -10.52 -13.82
C LEU A 79 -3.77 -10.02 -15.19
N THR A 80 -4.87 -9.27 -15.32
CA THR A 80 -5.42 -8.94 -16.66
C THR A 80 -4.65 -7.86 -17.44
N ARG A 81 -3.70 -7.16 -16.81
CA ARG A 81 -3.01 -6.00 -17.41
C ARG A 81 -1.49 -6.06 -17.36
N ARG A 82 -0.94 -7.26 -17.48
CA ARG A 82 0.51 -7.45 -17.60
C ARG A 82 1.01 -6.94 -18.96
N PRO A 83 2.15 -6.23 -19.03
CA PRO A 83 2.76 -5.89 -20.31
C PRO A 83 3.13 -7.15 -21.10
N SER A 84 2.97 -7.09 -22.42
CA SER A 84 3.40 -8.16 -23.32
C SER A 84 4.89 -8.44 -23.15
N GLY A 85 5.27 -9.72 -23.06
CA GLY A 85 6.66 -10.16 -22.87
C GLY A 85 7.11 -10.34 -21.41
N TRP A 86 6.33 -9.90 -20.41
CA TRP A 86 6.66 -10.16 -19.00
C TRP A 86 6.42 -11.64 -18.64
N PRO A 87 7.24 -12.23 -17.75
CA PRO A 87 7.05 -13.60 -17.27
C PRO A 87 5.73 -13.75 -16.51
N GLN A 88 5.30 -15.00 -16.31
CA GLN A 88 4.13 -15.24 -15.45
C GLN A 88 4.42 -14.67 -14.05
N PRO A 89 3.55 -13.80 -13.52
CA PRO A 89 3.80 -13.17 -12.24
C PRO A 89 3.79 -14.23 -11.15
N ARG A 90 4.85 -14.20 -10.34
CA ARG A 90 4.96 -14.99 -9.12
C ARG A 90 4.55 -14.07 -7.98
N GLY A 91 3.48 -14.39 -7.27
CA GLY A 91 3.07 -13.64 -6.10
C GLY A 91 4.14 -13.79 -5.01
N GLN A 92 4.81 -12.70 -4.64
CA GLN A 92 5.87 -12.73 -3.61
C GLN A 92 5.36 -12.24 -2.25
N GLN A 93 4.67 -11.10 -2.19
CA GLN A 93 4.11 -10.58 -0.93
C GLN A 93 2.73 -9.97 -1.10
N ARG A 94 1.92 -10.11 -0.06
CA ARG A 94 0.58 -9.51 0.06
C ARG A 94 0.41 -9.07 1.50
N LYS A 95 -0.10 -7.86 1.68
CA LYS A 95 -0.28 -7.25 3.00
C LYS A 95 -1.45 -6.27 2.95
N ASP A 96 -2.29 -6.33 3.97
CA ASP A 96 -3.23 -5.25 4.24
C ASP A 96 -2.56 -4.30 5.23
N GLN A 97 -2.54 -3.01 4.90
CA GLN A 97 -1.97 -1.95 5.73
C GLN A 97 -3.11 -1.04 6.19
N LEU A 98 -3.37 -1.02 7.48
CA LEU A 98 -4.45 -0.23 8.06
C LEU A 98 -3.89 1.11 8.54
N GLN A 99 -4.42 2.19 7.97
CA GLN A 99 -4.11 3.57 8.36
C GLN A 99 -5.36 4.20 8.96
N ALA A 100 -5.64 3.89 10.22
CA ALA A 100 -6.72 4.55 10.95
C ALA A 100 -6.32 5.98 11.38
N THR A 101 -7.30 6.86 11.52
CA THR A 101 -7.11 8.22 12.03
C THR A 101 -6.48 8.19 13.43
N GLY A 102 -5.39 8.94 13.63
CA GLY A 102 -4.66 8.98 14.91
C GLY A 102 -3.54 7.95 15.05
N GLN A 103 -3.37 7.05 14.07
CA GLN A 103 -2.22 6.15 14.01
C GLN A 103 -0.94 6.97 13.75
N GLN A 104 0.15 6.67 14.48
CA GLN A 104 1.40 7.45 14.42
C GLN A 104 2.49 6.82 13.56
N THR A 105 2.20 5.70 12.88
CA THR A 105 3.22 5.01 12.07
C THR A 105 3.51 5.80 10.80
N VAL A 106 4.63 6.53 10.78
CA VAL A 106 5.14 7.23 9.60
C VAL A 106 6.00 6.29 8.76
N VAL A 107 5.58 6.04 7.52
CA VAL A 107 6.38 5.33 6.52
C VAL A 107 7.21 6.33 5.73
N LYS A 108 8.53 6.24 5.82
CA LYS A 108 9.44 7.10 5.04
C LYS A 108 9.47 6.63 3.58
N PHE A 109 9.83 7.55 2.68
CA PHE A 109 10.10 7.21 1.28
C PHE A 109 11.07 6.03 1.20
N HIS A 110 10.67 5.01 0.44
CA HIS A 110 11.46 3.83 0.20
C HIS A 110 11.10 3.22 -1.16
N GLN A 111 11.93 2.28 -1.62
CA GLN A 111 11.64 1.44 -2.79
C GLN A 111 11.44 0.01 -2.30
N ASP A 112 10.29 -0.60 -2.64
CA ASP A 112 9.97 -1.97 -2.22
C ASP A 112 11.07 -2.97 -2.63
N PHE A 113 11.62 -2.80 -3.84
CA PHE A 113 12.70 -3.64 -4.38
C PHE A 113 13.91 -3.79 -3.46
N ALA A 114 14.21 -2.77 -2.64
CA ALA A 114 15.40 -2.77 -1.80
C ALA A 114 15.28 -3.64 -0.53
N TYR A 115 14.10 -4.20 -0.25
CA TYR A 115 13.84 -4.97 0.97
C TYR A 115 13.68 -6.48 0.74
N GLU A 116 13.70 -6.93 -0.51
CA GLU A 116 13.54 -8.35 -0.86
C GLU A 116 14.56 -8.81 -1.90
N ALA A 117 14.92 -10.09 -1.82
CA ALA A 117 15.81 -10.70 -2.79
C ALA A 117 15.02 -11.01 -4.05
N HIS A 118 15.36 -10.36 -5.15
CA HIS A 118 14.71 -10.58 -6.44
C HIS A 118 15.70 -11.15 -7.47
N SER A 119 15.19 -12.00 -8.36
CA SER A 119 15.97 -12.53 -9.49
C SER A 119 15.88 -11.67 -10.76
N ASN A 120 15.00 -10.67 -10.76
CA ASN A 120 14.88 -9.60 -11.74
C ASN A 120 14.24 -8.35 -11.08
N ASP A 121 14.16 -7.24 -11.80
CA ASP A 121 13.53 -5.98 -11.38
C ASP A 121 12.16 -5.75 -12.05
N ASP A 122 11.63 -6.74 -12.75
CA ASP A 122 10.30 -6.76 -13.35
C ASP A 122 9.22 -6.95 -12.27
N MET A 123 8.98 -5.90 -11.49
CA MET A 123 8.03 -5.88 -10.39
C MET A 123 6.88 -4.90 -10.63
N LEU A 124 5.70 -5.28 -10.15
CA LEU A 124 4.52 -4.42 -10.12
C LEU A 124 3.88 -4.49 -8.73
N ALA A 125 3.77 -3.35 -8.07
CA ALA A 125 2.91 -3.19 -6.90
C ALA A 125 1.52 -2.74 -7.35
N VAL A 126 0.49 -3.45 -6.88
CA VAL A 126 -0.91 -3.10 -7.10
C VAL A 126 -1.51 -2.77 -5.74
N LEU A 127 -2.10 -1.59 -5.63
CA LEU A 127 -2.74 -1.13 -4.40
C LEU A 127 -4.24 -0.98 -4.65
N LEU A 128 -5.02 -1.62 -3.79
CA LEU A 128 -6.47 -1.44 -3.69
C LEU A 128 -6.74 -0.61 -2.44
N PHE A 129 -7.38 0.54 -2.61
CA PHE A 129 -7.89 1.31 -1.48
C PHE A 129 -9.24 0.71 -1.07
N VAL A 130 -9.31 0.25 0.18
CA VAL A 130 -10.50 -0.42 0.73
C VAL A 130 -11.47 0.59 1.36
N ASP A 131 -10.94 1.72 1.84
CA ASP A 131 -11.70 2.85 2.33
C ASP A 131 -11.31 4.13 1.57
N ASP A 132 -12.10 5.19 1.76
CA ASP A 132 -11.80 6.50 1.19
C ASP A 132 -10.44 7.01 1.67
N VAL A 133 -9.61 7.43 0.71
CA VAL A 133 -8.32 8.06 0.99
C VAL A 133 -8.50 9.58 0.96
N THR A 134 -8.23 10.22 2.09
CA THR A 134 -8.33 11.67 2.27
C THR A 134 -6.94 12.25 2.60
N PRO A 135 -6.74 13.56 2.48
CA PRO A 135 -5.49 14.18 2.94
C PRO A 135 -5.17 13.93 4.41
N ASP A 136 -6.20 13.70 5.24
CA ASP A 136 -6.08 13.59 6.69
C ASP A 136 -5.77 12.16 7.18
N ASN A 137 -5.99 11.13 6.36
CA ASN A 137 -5.73 9.74 6.72
C ASN A 137 -4.42 9.16 6.15
N GLY A 138 -3.50 10.04 5.75
CA GLY A 138 -2.15 9.67 5.32
C GLY A 138 -2.13 9.03 3.93
N PRO A 139 -2.48 9.78 2.86
CA PRO A 139 -2.48 9.22 1.51
C PRO A 139 -1.08 8.77 1.09
N LEU A 140 -1.01 7.74 0.25
CA LEU A 140 0.27 7.33 -0.33
C LEU A 140 0.84 8.44 -1.21
N GLU A 141 2.10 8.81 -0.94
CA GLU A 141 2.88 9.70 -1.79
C GLU A 141 3.85 8.90 -2.67
N VAL A 142 3.88 9.21 -3.97
CA VAL A 142 4.74 8.54 -4.95
C VAL A 142 5.61 9.58 -5.66
N SER A 143 6.93 9.36 -5.65
CA SER A 143 7.87 10.16 -6.46
C SER A 143 7.94 9.60 -7.89
N ARG A 144 7.81 10.48 -8.89
CA ARG A 144 7.83 10.12 -10.31
C ARG A 144 9.22 9.90 -10.89
N ASP A 145 10.27 10.41 -10.24
CA ASP A 145 11.66 10.27 -10.68
C ASP A 145 12.54 9.80 -9.51
N PRO A 146 12.33 8.57 -9.02
CA PRO A 146 13.15 8.04 -7.95
C PRO A 146 14.53 7.63 -8.52
N PRO A 147 15.64 7.97 -7.83
CA PRO A 147 16.96 7.51 -8.25
C PRO A 147 17.03 5.98 -8.28
N ARG A 148 17.63 5.44 -9.35
CA ARG A 148 17.81 3.98 -9.53
C ARG A 148 18.87 3.38 -8.59
N SER A 149 19.64 4.21 -7.91
CA SER A 149 20.77 3.81 -7.06
C SER A 149 20.38 3.37 -5.63
N GLY A 150 19.10 3.05 -5.38
CA GLY A 150 18.62 2.50 -4.11
C GLY A 150 18.34 3.52 -3.00
N ILE A 151 17.97 3.01 -1.82
CA ILE A 151 17.46 3.76 -0.64
C ILE A 151 18.32 4.99 -0.27
N ARG A 152 19.65 4.88 -0.40
CA ARG A 152 20.59 5.92 0.05
C ARG A 152 20.49 7.23 -0.76
N ALA A 153 20.14 7.15 -2.04
CA ALA A 153 20.05 8.32 -2.91
C ALA A 153 18.79 9.17 -2.69
N LEU A 154 17.73 8.61 -2.07
CA LEU A 154 16.54 9.38 -1.68
C LEU A 154 16.83 10.29 -0.47
N ALA A 155 17.65 9.83 0.47
CA ALA A 155 18.05 10.60 1.65
C ALA A 155 18.96 11.79 1.30
N GLU A 156 19.85 11.65 0.32
CA GLU A 156 20.82 12.67 -0.09
C GLU A 156 20.19 13.86 -0.87
N ARG A 157 18.95 13.71 -1.36
CA ARG A 157 18.19 14.76 -2.06
C ARG A 157 17.21 15.53 -1.17
N GLY A 158 17.21 15.28 0.14
CA GLY A 158 16.31 15.97 1.08
C GLY A 158 14.84 15.61 0.91
N VAL A 159 14.52 14.49 0.21
CA VAL A 159 13.14 13.97 0.10
C VAL A 159 12.82 13.25 1.41
N HIS A 160 12.47 14.04 2.42
CA HIS A 160 11.98 13.56 3.71
C HIS A 160 10.45 13.48 3.65
N GLY A 161 9.91 12.27 3.70
CA GLY A 161 8.47 12.08 3.83
C GLY A 161 8.01 12.63 5.17
N THR A 162 7.10 13.59 5.13
CA THR A 162 6.32 14.04 6.29
C THR A 162 4.85 13.91 5.90
N VAL A 163 4.05 13.23 6.72
CA VAL A 163 2.62 13.53 6.75
C VAL A 163 2.53 14.93 7.33
N SER A 164 2.37 15.94 6.46
CA SER A 164 2.26 17.32 6.89
C SER A 164 0.88 17.53 7.50
N THR A 165 0.81 17.79 8.80
CA THR A 165 -0.39 18.39 9.43
C THR A 165 -0.52 19.89 9.13
N ARG A 166 0.25 20.41 8.16
CA ARG A 166 0.29 21.82 7.82
C ARG A 166 -0.16 22.04 6.38
N THR A 167 -1.25 22.79 6.23
CA THR A 167 -1.71 23.40 4.99
C THR A 167 -0.53 23.91 4.19
N LEU A 168 -0.40 23.45 2.95
CA LEU A 168 0.60 23.97 2.01
C LEU A 168 0.36 25.47 1.82
N PRO A 169 1.39 26.33 1.91
CA PRO A 169 1.23 27.73 1.56
C PRO A 169 0.90 27.86 0.07
N THR A 170 -0.13 28.64 -0.22
CA THR A 170 -0.52 29.04 -1.58
C THR A 170 0.62 29.80 -2.26
N SER A 171 1.00 29.29 -3.44
CA SER A 171 1.61 29.93 -4.62
C SER A 171 2.63 31.06 -4.44
N GLU A 172 3.79 30.92 -5.10
CA GLU A 172 4.50 32.02 -5.79
C GLU A 172 5.22 31.45 -7.04
N PRO A 173 5.52 32.28 -8.06
CA PRO A 173 5.41 31.91 -9.48
C PRO A 173 6.75 31.63 -10.19
N GLY A 174 6.69 30.86 -11.27
CA GLY A 174 7.69 30.93 -12.35
C GLY A 174 8.44 29.64 -12.63
N LEU A 175 7.87 28.79 -13.48
CA LEU A 175 8.64 27.91 -14.38
C LEU A 175 8.01 28.01 -15.78
N PRO A 176 8.82 28.15 -16.85
CA PRO A 176 8.30 28.44 -18.18
C PRO A 176 7.48 27.26 -18.73
N ALA A 177 6.39 27.57 -19.41
CA ALA A 177 5.56 26.60 -20.10
C ALA A 177 6.39 25.84 -21.15
N MET A 178 6.45 24.52 -21.04
CA MET A 178 7.03 23.67 -22.08
C MET A 178 6.10 23.64 -23.30
N GLU A 179 6.56 24.19 -24.43
CA GLU A 179 5.87 24.10 -25.70
C GLU A 179 5.74 22.64 -26.17
N ARG A 180 4.57 22.32 -26.74
CA ARG A 180 4.29 21.00 -27.33
C ARG A 180 5.04 20.87 -28.66
N PRO A 181 5.74 19.75 -28.94
CA PRO A 181 6.40 19.58 -30.22
C PRO A 181 5.37 19.44 -31.35
N VAL A 182 5.50 20.30 -32.36
CA VAL A 182 4.76 20.24 -33.62
C VAL A 182 5.23 19.02 -34.41
N ARG A 183 4.29 18.13 -34.76
CA ARG A 183 4.55 17.05 -35.72
C ARG A 183 4.77 17.67 -37.11
N ARG A 184 5.94 17.43 -37.71
CA ARG A 184 6.11 17.65 -39.15
C ARG A 184 5.44 16.50 -39.90
N ALA A 185 4.68 16.88 -40.93
CA ALA A 185 4.07 15.98 -41.92
C ALA A 185 5.14 15.37 -42.83
#